data_AF-A0A3D9FE06-F1
#
_entry.id   AF-A0A3D9FE06-F1
#
_cell.length_a   1.000
_cell.length_b   1.000
_cell.length_c   1.000
_cell.angle_alpha   90.00
_cell.angle_beta   90.00
_cell.angle_gamma   90.00
#
_symmetry.space_group_name_H-M   'P 1'
#
loop_
_entity.id
_entity.type
_entity.pdbx_description
1 polymer ?
#
loop_
_entity_poly.entity_id
_entity_poly.type
_entity_poly.pdbx_seq_one_letter_code
_entity_poly.pdbx_strand_id
1 'polypeptide(L)'
;MSENEEMLARLVAQLADQGSDLVTVRAIIEEASELGATHALHKLGLSDTHARRDLDELRELLGAWRIARRGAIRSAFGWIGKGLLALILLGLAVRFGVVDWLGR
;
A
#
# COMPACT_ATOMS: atom_id res chain seq x y z
N MET A 1 -14.32 -22.43 1.68
CA MET A 1 -13.84 -22.78 0.33
C MET A 1 -14.48 -21.79 -0.63
N SER A 2 -13.73 -21.20 -1.56
CA SER A 2 -14.29 -20.28 -2.55
C SER A 2 -15.11 -21.04 -3.62
N GLU A 3 -16.05 -20.38 -4.30
CA GLU A 3 -16.83 -20.99 -5.40
C GLU A 3 -15.93 -21.62 -6.48
N ASN A 4 -14.78 -21.01 -6.75
CA ASN A 4 -13.80 -21.51 -7.72
C ASN A 4 -13.09 -22.78 -7.22
N GLU A 5 -12.79 -22.86 -5.92
CA GLU A 5 -12.19 -24.06 -5.32
C GLU A 5 -13.17 -25.23 -5.34
N GLU A 6 -14.46 -24.99 -5.06
CA GLU A 6 -15.51 -26.01 -5.18
C GLU A 6 -15.68 -26.50 -6.62
N MET A 7 -15.67 -25.59 -7.59
CA MET A 7 -15.72 -25.93 -9.01
C MET A 7 -14.51 -26.78 -9.44
N LEU A 8 -13.29 -26.41 -9.03
CA LEU A 8 -12.08 -27.19 -9.30
C LEU A 8 -12.14 -28.58 -8.67
N ALA A 9 -12.59 -28.70 -7.42
CA ALA A 9 -12.75 -29.99 -6.75
C ALA A 9 -13.73 -30.90 -7.50
N ARG A 10 -14.85 -30.36 -8.00
CA ARG A 10 -15.82 -31.12 -8.82
C ARG A 10 -15.22 -31.57 -10.16
N LEU A 11 -14.46 -30.71 -10.83
CA LEU A 11 -13.82 -31.05 -12.10
C LEU A 11 -12.77 -32.16 -11.93
N VAL A 12 -11.96 -32.10 -10.87
CA VAL A 12 -10.98 -33.15 -10.57
C VAL A 12 -11.67 -34.47 -10.22
N ALA A 13 -12.75 -34.43 -9.44
CA ALA A 13 -13.55 -35.62 -9.14
C ALA A 13 -14.16 -36.25 -10.40
N GLN A 14 -14.65 -35.43 -11.34
CA GLN A 14 -15.18 -35.90 -12.62
C GLN A 14 -14.09 -36.54 -13.50
N LEU A 15 -12.89 -35.97 -13.53
CA LEU A 15 -11.77 -36.54 -14.28
C LEU A 15 -11.31 -37.88 -13.69
N ALA A 16 -11.32 -38.02 -12.37
CA ALA A 16 -11.01 -39.27 -11.69
C ALA A 16 -12.04 -40.37 -12.02
N ASP A 17 -13.34 -40.03 -12.05
CA ASP A 17 -14.43 -40.95 -12.42
C ASP A 17 -14.34 -41.39 -13.90
N GLN A 18 -13.84 -40.52 -14.77
CA GLN A 18 -13.57 -40.84 -16.19
C GLN A 18 -12.29 -41.68 -16.40
N GLY A 19 -11.62 -42.11 -15.33
CA GLY A 19 -10.42 -42.94 -15.38
C GLY A 19 -9.16 -42.19 -15.82
N SER A 20 -9.15 -40.86 -15.72
CA SER A 20 -7.96 -40.06 -16.00
C SER A 20 -6.89 -40.27 -14.93
N ASP A 21 -5.64 -40.40 -15.35
CA ASP A 21 -4.50 -40.54 -14.44
C ASP A 21 -4.28 -39.25 -13.63
N LEU A 22 -4.34 -39.36 -12.30
CA LEU A 22 -4.17 -38.23 -11.38
C LEU A 22 -2.78 -37.58 -11.49
N VAL A 23 -1.76 -38.32 -11.91
CA VAL A 23 -0.42 -37.75 -12.13
C VAL A 23 -0.45 -36.80 -13.32
N THR A 24 -1.07 -37.22 -14.42
CA THR A 24 -1.28 -36.39 -15.62
C THR A 24 -2.12 -35.15 -15.30
N VAL A 25 -3.21 -35.29 -14.53
CA VAL A 25 -4.05 -34.14 -14.13
C VAL A 25 -3.26 -33.15 -13.28
N ARG A 26 -2.44 -33.62 -12.33
CA ARG A 26 -1.59 -32.75 -11.51
C ARG A 26 -0.58 -31.99 -12.37
N ALA A 27 0.06 -32.66 -13.32
CA ALA A 27 1.02 -32.02 -14.23
C ALA A 27 0.39 -30.90 -15.06
N ILE A 28 -0.82 -31.12 -15.60
CA ILE A 28 -1.56 -30.09 -16.35
C ILE A 28 -1.92 -28.90 -15.46
N ILE A 29 -2.39 -29.14 -14.23
CA ILE A 29 -2.73 -28.07 -13.28
C ILE A 29 -1.49 -27.26 -12.91
N GLU A 30 -0.36 -27.91 -12.66
CA GLU A 30 0.90 -27.27 -12.31
C GLU A 30 1.39 -26.38 -13.46
N GLU A 31 1.40 -26.90 -14.70
CA GLU A 31 1.76 -26.13 -15.89
C GLU A 31 0.81 -24.95 -16.15
N ALA A 32 -0.51 -25.17 -16.03
CA ALA A 32 -1.50 -24.11 -16.21
C ALA A 32 -1.37 -23.02 -15.13
N SER A 33 -1.01 -23.40 -13.90
CA SER A 33 -0.79 -22.46 -12.79
C SER A 33 0.47 -21.63 -13.01
N GLU A 34 1.57 -22.27 -13.44
CA GLU A 34 2.84 -21.60 -13.77
C GLU A 34 2.66 -20.63 -14.94
N LEU A 35 1.97 -21.05 -16.00
CA LEU A 35 1.62 -20.19 -17.14
C LEU A 35 0.73 -19.02 -16.73
N GLY A 36 -0.28 -19.28 -15.89
CA GLY A 36 -1.18 -18.25 -15.36
C GLY A 36 -0.44 -17.20 -14.52
N ALA A 37 0.44 -17.65 -13.63
CA ALA A 37 1.28 -16.79 -12.80
C ALA A 37 2.23 -15.95 -13.67
N THR A 38 2.92 -16.59 -14.62
CA THR A 38 3.84 -15.93 -15.55
C THR A 38 3.12 -14.87 -16.39
N HIS A 39 1.93 -15.18 -16.91
CA HIS A 39 1.12 -14.23 -17.69
C HIS A 39 0.63 -13.05 -16.85
N ALA A 40 0.24 -13.30 -15.60
CA ALA A 40 -0.14 -12.24 -14.67
C ALA A 40 1.03 -11.31 -14.37
N LEU A 41 2.22 -11.86 -14.10
CA LEU A 41 3.45 -11.07 -13.90
C LEU A 41 3.82 -10.29 -15.15
N HIS A 42 3.73 -10.90 -16.33
CA HIS A 42 3.99 -10.23 -17.60
C HIS A 42 3.03 -9.06 -17.86
N LYS A 43 1.73 -9.23 -17.59
CA LYS A 43 0.73 -8.14 -17.71
C LYS A 43 1.01 -6.97 -16.75
N LEU A 44 1.62 -7.26 -15.60
CA LEU A 44 2.06 -6.24 -14.64
C LEU A 44 3.42 -5.63 -15.01
N GLY A 45 4.07 -6.10 -16.09
CA GLY A 45 5.41 -5.68 -16.46
C GLY A 45 6.49 -6.19 -15.50
N LEU A 46 6.23 -7.26 -14.76
CA LEU A 46 7.11 -7.83 -13.73
C LEU A 46 7.78 -9.14 -14.16
N SER A 47 7.87 -9.40 -15.47
CA SER A 47 8.43 -10.64 -16.01
C SER A 47 9.93 -10.59 -16.25
N ASP A 48 10.58 -9.42 -16.12
CA ASP A 48 12.02 -9.29 -16.30
C ASP A 48 12.80 -9.63 -15.01
N THR A 49 14.10 -9.87 -15.16
CA THR A 49 14.99 -10.27 -14.06
C THR A 49 15.27 -9.15 -13.05
N HIS A 50 14.97 -7.88 -13.38
CA HIS A 50 15.13 -6.73 -12.49
C HIS A 50 13.85 -6.37 -11.72
N ALA A 51 12.67 -6.83 -12.18
CA ALA A 51 11.37 -6.53 -11.60
C ALA A 51 11.30 -6.65 -10.08
N ARG A 52 11.91 -7.70 -9.50
CA ARG A 52 11.94 -7.89 -8.04
C ARG A 52 12.73 -6.79 -7.33
N ARG A 53 13.89 -6.41 -7.86
CA ARG A 53 14.75 -5.37 -7.29
C ARG A 53 14.05 -4.01 -7.37
N ASP A 54 13.46 -3.70 -8.51
CA ASP A 54 12.76 -2.42 -8.72
C ASP A 54 11.56 -2.29 -7.77
N LEU A 55 10.83 -3.38 -7.52
CA LEU A 55 9.75 -3.42 -6.53
C LEU A 55 10.25 -3.19 -5.10
N ASP A 56 11.40 -3.76 -4.74
CA ASP A 56 12.00 -3.56 -3.42
C ASP A 56 12.49 -2.12 -3.24
N GLU A 57 13.14 -1.55 -4.26
CA GLU A 57 13.53 -0.13 -4.30
C GLU A 57 12.30 0.79 -4.16
N LEU A 58 11.22 0.55 -4.90
CA LEU A 58 9.97 1.31 -4.79
C LEU A 58 9.35 1.21 -3.39
N ARG A 59 9.37 0.02 -2.77
CA ARG A 59 8.86 -0.17 -1.42
C ARG A 59 9.68 0.60 -0.38
N GLU A 60 10.99 0.63 -0.55
CA GLU A 60 11.89 1.41 0.29
C GLU A 60 11.62 2.92 0.16
N LEU A 61 11.55 3.42 -1.09
CA LEU A 61 11.22 4.82 -1.37
C LEU A 61 9.85 5.22 -0.81
N LEU A 62 8.83 4.37 -0.97
CA LEU A 62 7.50 4.59 -0.38
C LEU A 62 7.54 4.54 1.16
N GLY A 63 8.39 3.69 1.73
CA GLY A 63 8.67 3.65 3.16
C GLY A 63 9.20 5.00 3.66
N ALA A 64 10.27 5.50 3.03
CA ALA A 64 10.89 6.79 3.34
C ALA A 64 9.89 7.95 3.17
N TRP A 65 9.16 7.99 2.06
CA TRP A 65 8.14 9.02 1.80
C TRP A 65 7.01 9.00 2.84
N ARG A 66 6.52 7.81 3.23
CA ARG A 66 5.47 7.68 4.25
C ARG A 66 5.92 8.18 5.61
N ILE A 67 7.20 7.99 5.96
CA ILE A 67 7.78 8.53 7.19
C ILE A 67 7.90 10.06 7.07
N ALA A 68 8.49 10.55 5.98
CA ALA A 68 8.66 11.98 5.72
C ALA A 68 7.33 12.75 5.75
N ARG A 69 6.30 12.23 5.07
CA ARG A 69 4.96 12.84 5.04
C ARG A 69 4.33 12.92 6.43
N ARG A 70 4.44 11.86 7.24
CA ARG A 70 3.93 11.86 8.63
C ARG A 70 4.66 12.90 9.49
N GLY A 71 5.98 13.03 9.32
CA GLY A 71 6.78 14.04 10.00
C GLY A 71 6.39 15.46 9.60
N ALA A 72 6.22 15.71 8.30
CA ALA A 72 5.82 17.01 7.76
C ALA A 72 4.44 17.45 8.26
N ILE A 73 3.45 16.56 8.22
CA ILE A 73 2.09 16.86 8.68
C ILE A 73 2.08 17.19 10.19
N ARG A 74 2.80 16.40 11.00
CA ARG A 74 2.91 16.66 12.45
C ARG A 74 3.54 18.02 12.73
N SER A 75 4.59 18.36 12.00
CA SER A 75 5.28 19.64 12.13
C SER A 75 4.37 20.81 11.72
N ALA A 76 3.64 20.67 10.61
CA ALA A 76 2.70 21.67 10.13
C ALA A 76 1.63 22.01 11.19
N PHE A 77 1.01 21.00 11.82
CA PHE A 77 0.06 21.24 12.90
C PHE A 77 0.68 21.96 14.11
N GLY A 78 1.93 21.63 14.46
CA GLY A 78 2.65 22.34 15.51
C GLY A 78 2.89 23.82 15.20
N TRP A 79 3.26 24.15 13.96
CA TRP A 79 3.43 25.54 13.51
C TRP A 79 2.11 26.30 13.44
N ILE A 80 1.04 25.66 12.95
CA ILE A 80 -0.31 26.24 12.92
C ILE A 80 -0.77 26.57 14.33
N GLY A 81 -0.61 25.65 15.30
CA GLY A 81 -0.95 25.91 16.69
C GLY A 81 -0.17 27.08 17.29
N LYS A 82 1.15 27.15 17.05
CA LYS A 82 1.99 28.28 17.47
C LYS A 82 1.54 29.60 16.83
N GLY A 83 1.24 29.59 15.53
CA GLY A 83 0.76 30.76 14.80
C GLY A 83 -0.58 31.26 15.33
N LEU A 84 -1.51 30.34 15.59
CA LEU A 84 -2.82 30.68 16.17
C LEU A 84 -2.68 31.25 17.59
N LEU A 85 -1.85 30.63 18.43
CA LEU A 85 -1.59 31.13 19.78
C LEU A 85 -0.97 32.54 19.75
N ALA A 86 0.00 32.77 18.87
CA ALA A 86 0.61 34.08 18.68
C ALA A 86 -0.41 35.13 18.24
N LEU A 87 -1.31 34.79 17.32
CA LEU A 87 -2.41 35.67 16.90
C LEU A 87 -3.37 36.00 18.04
N ILE A 88 -3.73 35.01 18.86
CA ILE A 88 -4.57 35.23 20.05
C ILE A 88 -3.89 36.18 21.03
N LEU A 89 -2.62 35.93 21.38
CA LEU A 89 -1.85 36.78 22.29
C LEU A 89 -1.73 38.21 21.75
N LEU A 90 -1.47 38.37 20.45
CA LEU A 90 -1.43 39.68 19.80
C LEU A 90 -2.78 40.40 19.91
N GLY A 91 -3.88 39.69 19.64
CA GLY A 91 -5.23 40.24 19.80
C GLY A 91 -5.54 40.66 21.23
N LEU A 92 -5.12 39.87 22.23
CA LEU A 92 -5.23 40.25 23.64
C LEU A 92 -4.36 41.47 23.97
N ALA A 93 -3.11 41.50 23.54
CA ALA A 93 -2.20 42.61 23.82
C ALA A 93 -2.75 43.94 23.28
N VAL A 94 -3.35 43.92 22.09
CA VAL A 94 -4.04 45.08 21.50
C VAL A 94 -5.31 45.42 22.30
N ARG A 95 -6.14 44.44 22.66
CA ARG A 95 -7.39 44.69 23.41
C ARG A 95 -7.16 45.22 24.83
N PHE A 96 -6.12 44.75 25.51
CA PHE A 96 -5.80 45.15 26.88
C PHE A 96 -4.81 46.33 26.95
N GLY A 97 -4.40 46.90 25.81
CA GLY A 97 -3.50 48.07 25.78
C GLY A 97 -2.10 47.79 26.33
N VAL A 98 -1.64 46.53 26.35
CA VAL A 98 -0.31 46.16 26.85
C VAL A 98 0.80 46.83 26.03
N VAL A 99 0.52 47.10 24.76
CA VAL A 99 1.42 47.86 23.87
C VAL A 99 1.65 49.30 24.37
N ASP A 100 0.62 49.93 24.95
CA ASP A 100 0.71 51.30 25.51
C ASP A 100 1.43 51.36 26.87
N TRP A 101 1.63 50.21 27.52
CA TRP A 101 2.38 50.10 28.77
C TRP A 101 3.88 49.86 28.53
N LEU A 102 4.23 49.17 27.43
CA LEU A 102 5.61 48.93 27.00
C LEU A 102 6.26 50.12 26.28
N GLY A 103 5.45 51.02 25.72
CA GLY A 103 5.92 52.23 25.02
C GLY A 103 6.14 53.46 25.91
N ARG A 104 5.99 53.33 27.24
CA ARG A 104 6.20 54.42 28.22
C ARG A 104 7.41 54.17 29.11
#